data_AF-A0AAU6QY45-F1
#
_entry.id   AF-A0AAU6QY45-F1
#
_cell.length_a   1.000
_cell.length_b   1.000
_cell.length_c   1.000
_cell.angle_alpha   90.00
_cell.angle_beta   90.00
_cell.angle_gamma   90.00
#
_symmetry.space_group_name_H-M   'P 1'
#
loop_
_entity.id
_entity.type
_entity.pdbx_description
1 polymer ?
#
loop_
_entity_poly.entity_id
_entity_poly.type
_entity_poly.pdbx_seq_one_letter_code
_entity_poly.pdbx_strand_id
1 'polypeptide(L)'
;MTTSTEGPTKLGLALSGGGVRAAAFHAGVLQYLAEQRQLEYVSHVSSVSGGSLFVGLVMSRSKYEWPTSAAYRNHVFGEIREVLTTTSLQTSSLVRLLANPLNWRYFMSRANIIEQAIRSVWKIDVLMGGLKHTPVWSINGTTGETGVRFRFKGGRMGDYQSGYASVAHLNLASALAVSAAFPGLIGPLAIRPRDFRWMKREHWDSKDGEKPYEVPHERLHLYDGGIYDNLGIEPLFDVGRQQLKKNGDESINRLIVSDAGAAFPRKQIPHPLNPHRFRRIADIALEQTRALRVRCFANFLQANAGAGLYLRIGDDAETALEKWKERTSAALLLEHKWLSKEFTTRAASVPTTLDRLDETVFDLLARHGYETARWNSELWN
;
A
#
# COMPACT_ATOMS: atom_id res chain seq x y z
N MET A 1 19.34 -35.12 0.28
CA MET A 1 17.97 -34.81 0.73
C MET A 1 18.08 -33.98 2.00
N THR A 2 18.19 -32.67 1.86
CA THR A 2 18.15 -31.72 2.98
C THR A 2 16.69 -31.42 3.29
N THR A 3 16.22 -31.99 4.40
CA THR A 3 14.92 -31.71 5.00
C THR A 3 14.77 -30.22 5.26
N SER A 4 13.87 -29.56 4.52
CA SER A 4 13.49 -28.16 4.74
C SER A 4 12.79 -28.04 6.09
N THR A 5 13.52 -27.51 7.08
CA THR A 5 12.92 -27.01 8.32
C THR A 5 12.23 -25.69 8.02
N GLU A 6 11.12 -25.70 7.30
CA GLU A 6 10.26 -24.53 7.16
C GLU A 6 9.13 -24.62 8.17
N GLY A 7 9.14 -23.71 9.15
CA GLY A 7 8.03 -23.54 10.09
C GLY A 7 6.73 -23.11 9.38
N PRO A 8 5.64 -22.91 10.13
CA PRO A 8 4.35 -22.54 9.55
C PRO A 8 4.46 -21.31 8.64
N THR A 9 3.74 -21.31 7.52
CA THR A 9 3.70 -20.20 6.56
C THR A 9 3.37 -18.88 7.26
N LYS A 10 4.27 -17.90 7.12
CA LYS A 10 4.10 -16.52 7.58
C LYS A 10 4.13 -15.62 6.36
N LEU A 11 2.94 -15.23 5.90
CA LEU A 11 2.74 -14.43 4.71
C LEU A 11 2.87 -12.93 5.04
N GLY A 12 3.67 -12.23 4.26
CA GLY A 12 3.70 -10.77 4.18
C GLY A 12 2.96 -10.27 2.94
N LEU A 13 2.20 -9.19 3.11
CA LEU A 13 1.54 -8.48 2.02
C LEU A 13 2.14 -7.07 1.88
N ALA A 14 2.59 -6.72 0.69
CA ALA A 14 2.95 -5.35 0.31
C ALA A 14 1.91 -4.81 -0.69
N LEU A 15 1.18 -3.76 -0.32
CA LEU A 15 0.07 -3.19 -1.09
C LEU A 15 0.42 -1.75 -1.50
N SER A 16 0.65 -1.58 -2.80
CA SER A 16 1.14 -0.33 -3.37
C SER A 16 0.15 0.84 -3.35
N GLY A 17 0.64 2.04 -3.66
CA GLY A 17 -0.19 3.22 -3.90
C GLY A 17 -0.88 3.27 -5.27
N GLY A 18 -1.89 4.13 -5.38
CA GLY A 18 -2.67 4.33 -6.61
C GLY A 18 -4.13 4.77 -6.42
N GLY A 19 -4.47 5.38 -5.27
CA GLY A 19 -5.83 5.86 -4.97
C GLY A 19 -6.87 4.74 -4.91
N VAL A 20 -8.13 5.07 -5.22
CA VAL A 20 -9.22 4.08 -5.20
C VAL A 20 -9.07 2.97 -6.25
N ARG A 21 -8.33 3.23 -7.34
CA ARG A 21 -7.98 2.19 -8.33
C ARG A 21 -7.17 1.07 -7.68
N ALA A 22 -6.13 1.44 -6.93
CA ALA A 22 -5.32 0.48 -6.21
C ALA A 22 -6.14 -0.29 -5.18
N ALA A 23 -7.02 0.41 -4.46
CA ALA A 23 -7.89 -0.23 -3.48
C ALA A 23 -8.79 -1.32 -4.10
N ALA A 24 -9.44 -1.04 -5.24
CA ALA A 24 -10.27 -2.03 -5.94
C ALA A 24 -9.46 -3.22 -6.49
N PHE A 25 -8.26 -2.97 -7.04
CA PHE A 25 -7.37 -4.05 -7.48
C PHE A 25 -6.93 -4.94 -6.32
N HIS A 26 -6.51 -4.35 -5.20
CA HIS A 26 -6.16 -5.10 -3.99
C HIS A 26 -7.34 -5.86 -3.39
N ALA A 27 -8.57 -5.33 -3.51
CA ALA A 27 -9.78 -6.03 -3.09
C ALA A 27 -9.95 -7.38 -3.81
N GLY A 28 -9.67 -7.39 -5.11
CA GLY A 28 -9.63 -8.60 -5.94
C GLY A 28 -8.53 -9.58 -5.54
N VAL A 29 -7.33 -9.06 -5.28
CA VAL A 29 -6.20 -9.89 -4.83
C VAL A 29 -6.54 -10.60 -3.51
N LEU A 30 -7.07 -9.87 -2.52
CA LEU A 30 -7.48 -10.47 -1.25
C LEU A 30 -8.64 -11.44 -1.41
N GLN A 31 -9.55 -11.21 -2.38
CA GLN A 31 -10.63 -12.15 -2.68
C GLN A 31 -10.08 -13.51 -3.11
N TYR A 32 -9.08 -13.53 -4.00
CA TYR A 32 -8.42 -14.78 -4.39
C TYR A 32 -7.70 -15.43 -3.20
N LEU A 33 -6.93 -14.65 -2.42
CA LEU A 33 -6.26 -15.19 -1.23
C LEU A 33 -7.25 -15.78 -0.22
N ALA A 34 -8.42 -15.17 -0.06
CA ALA A 34 -9.48 -15.67 0.81
C ALA A 34 -10.10 -16.97 0.27
N GLU A 35 -10.26 -17.13 -1.05
CA GLU A 35 -10.70 -18.40 -1.63
C GLU A 35 -9.70 -19.53 -1.37
N GLN A 36 -8.40 -19.21 -1.40
CA GLN A 36 -7.32 -20.14 -1.09
C GLN A 36 -7.06 -20.32 0.41
N ARG A 37 -7.90 -19.73 1.29
CA ARG A 37 -7.75 -19.74 2.76
C ARG A 37 -6.37 -19.25 3.23
N GLN A 38 -5.84 -18.22 2.58
CA GLN A 38 -4.52 -17.68 2.84
C GLN A 38 -4.51 -16.47 3.77
N LEU A 39 -5.65 -15.83 4.03
CA LEU A 39 -5.71 -14.64 4.89
C LEU A 39 -5.31 -14.95 6.33
N GLU A 40 -5.53 -16.17 6.81
CA GLU A 40 -5.16 -16.66 8.14
C GLU A 40 -3.64 -16.70 8.36
N TYR A 41 -2.85 -16.80 7.29
CA TYR A 41 -1.39 -16.84 7.36
C TYR A 41 -0.75 -15.44 7.24
N VAL A 42 -1.55 -14.40 6.98
CA VAL A 42 -1.04 -13.03 6.88
C VAL A 42 -0.59 -12.57 8.25
N SER A 43 0.73 -12.48 8.41
CA SER A 43 1.38 -12.02 9.64
C SER A 43 1.80 -10.55 9.55
N HIS A 44 2.02 -10.06 8.33
CA HIS A 44 2.52 -8.70 8.08
C HIS A 44 1.78 -8.06 6.91
N VAL A 45 1.45 -6.78 7.09
CA VAL A 45 0.91 -5.94 6.02
C VAL A 45 1.74 -4.68 5.94
N SER A 46 2.16 -4.31 4.75
CA SER A 46 2.80 -3.05 4.44
C SER A 46 1.99 -2.36 3.36
N SER A 47 1.59 -1.12 3.59
CA SER A 47 0.67 -0.42 2.71
C SER A 47 1.13 1.00 2.41
N VAL A 48 0.76 1.49 1.23
CA VAL A 48 1.09 2.84 0.75
C VAL A 48 -0.16 3.45 0.13
N SER A 49 -0.50 4.71 0.46
CA SER A 49 -1.52 5.50 -0.24
C SER A 49 -2.86 4.75 -0.40
N GLY A 50 -3.31 4.52 -1.64
CA GLY A 50 -4.49 3.70 -1.95
C GLY A 50 -4.51 2.32 -1.30
N GLY A 51 -3.36 1.65 -1.19
CA GLY A 51 -3.22 0.40 -0.42
C GLY A 51 -3.46 0.59 1.08
N SER A 52 -3.01 1.72 1.66
CA SER A 52 -3.30 2.03 3.07
C SER A 52 -4.78 2.31 3.29
N LEU A 53 -5.41 3.08 2.40
CA LEU A 53 -6.85 3.33 2.42
C LEU A 53 -7.66 2.02 2.34
N PHE A 54 -7.24 1.11 1.46
CA PHE A 54 -7.83 -0.22 1.34
C PHE A 54 -7.72 -1.04 2.63
N VAL A 55 -6.52 -1.15 3.21
CA VAL A 55 -6.34 -1.89 4.48
C VAL A 55 -7.14 -1.24 5.61
N GLY A 56 -7.23 0.10 5.65
CA GLY A 56 -8.09 0.82 6.57
C GLY A 56 -9.56 0.42 6.46
N LEU A 57 -10.07 0.26 5.24
CA LEU A 57 -11.41 -0.26 4.99
C LEU A 57 -11.56 -1.72 5.43
N VAL A 58 -10.63 -2.60 5.03
CA VAL A 58 -10.63 -4.02 5.44
C VAL A 58 -10.72 -4.16 6.96
N MET A 59 -9.87 -3.44 7.70
CA MET A 59 -9.87 -3.46 9.16
C MET A 59 -11.18 -2.89 9.70
N SER A 60 -11.65 -1.73 9.22
CA SER A 60 -12.89 -1.11 9.68
C SER A 60 -14.11 -2.02 9.52
N ARG A 61 -14.23 -2.70 8.37
CA ARG A 61 -15.32 -3.66 8.07
C ARG A 61 -15.18 -4.99 8.79
N SER A 62 -14.02 -5.26 9.37
CA SER A 62 -13.78 -6.45 10.18
C SER A 62 -13.56 -6.10 11.66
N LYS A 63 -14.27 -5.08 12.17
CA LYS A 63 -14.25 -4.65 13.59
C LYS A 63 -12.84 -4.32 14.11
N TYR A 64 -12.01 -3.75 13.24
CA TYR A 64 -10.61 -3.41 13.48
C TYR A 64 -9.72 -4.62 13.78
N GLU A 65 -10.08 -5.77 13.22
CA GLU A 65 -9.29 -6.99 13.18
C GLU A 65 -8.99 -7.37 11.73
N TRP A 66 -8.01 -8.25 11.52
CA TRP A 66 -7.80 -8.81 10.19
C TRP A 66 -8.84 -9.90 9.92
N PRO A 67 -9.53 -9.86 8.77
CA PRO A 67 -10.61 -10.79 8.49
C PRO A 67 -10.09 -12.21 8.26
N THR A 68 -10.88 -13.18 8.67
CA THR A 68 -10.73 -14.56 8.17
C THR A 68 -11.08 -14.61 6.69
N SER A 69 -10.60 -15.63 6.00
CA SER A 69 -10.94 -15.88 4.60
C SER A 69 -12.45 -16.05 4.39
N ALA A 70 -13.17 -16.61 5.37
CA ALA A 70 -14.62 -16.70 5.33
C ALA A 70 -15.30 -15.33 5.49
N ALA A 71 -14.87 -14.53 6.47
CA ALA A 71 -15.40 -13.19 6.68
C ALA A 71 -15.18 -12.29 5.45
N TYR A 72 -13.99 -12.38 4.85
CA TYR A 72 -13.66 -11.56 3.70
C TYR A 72 -14.61 -11.80 2.52
N ARG A 73 -14.81 -13.08 2.17
CA ARG A 73 -15.67 -13.47 1.05
C ARG A 73 -17.15 -13.20 1.30
N ASN A 74 -17.61 -13.37 2.54
CA ASN A 74 -19.04 -13.32 2.84
C ASN A 74 -19.57 -11.89 3.00
N HIS A 75 -18.78 -10.94 3.51
CA HIS A 75 -19.27 -9.58 3.75
C HIS A 75 -18.23 -8.47 3.49
N VAL A 76 -16.98 -8.62 3.93
CA VAL A 76 -16.00 -7.51 3.85
C VAL A 76 -15.76 -7.05 2.41
N PHE A 77 -15.65 -7.97 1.45
CA PHE A 77 -15.49 -7.61 0.04
C PHE A 77 -16.67 -6.78 -0.48
N GLY A 78 -17.91 -7.20 -0.16
CA GLY A 78 -19.14 -6.51 -0.55
C GLY A 78 -19.25 -5.11 0.06
N GLU A 79 -18.91 -4.97 1.35
CA GLU A 79 -18.91 -3.67 2.05
C GLU A 79 -17.82 -2.73 1.51
N ILE A 80 -16.64 -3.26 1.13
CA ILE A 80 -15.59 -2.46 0.46
C ILE A 80 -16.08 -1.96 -0.89
N ARG A 81 -16.71 -2.84 -1.69
CA ARG A 81 -17.33 -2.46 -2.95
C ARG A 81 -18.31 -1.32 -2.75
N GLU A 82 -19.26 -1.48 -1.82
CA GLU A 82 -20.26 -0.46 -1.51
C GLU A 82 -19.63 0.88 -1.14
N VAL A 83 -18.64 0.90 -0.24
CA VAL A 83 -18.00 2.16 0.18
C VAL A 83 -17.28 2.83 -0.98
N LEU A 84 -16.52 2.07 -1.77
CA LEU A 84 -15.73 2.64 -2.88
C LEU A 84 -16.58 3.09 -4.06
N THR A 85 -17.81 2.58 -4.22
CA THR A 85 -18.70 2.97 -5.32
C THR A 85 -19.74 4.02 -4.94
N THR A 86 -20.09 4.11 -3.65
CA THR A 86 -21.10 5.08 -3.19
C THR A 86 -20.49 6.35 -2.59
N THR A 87 -19.28 6.28 -2.04
CA THR A 87 -18.68 7.41 -1.31
C THR A 87 -17.45 7.99 -1.99
N SER A 88 -17.33 9.32 -1.96
CA SER A 88 -16.21 10.06 -2.53
C SER A 88 -15.46 10.84 -1.45
N LEU A 89 -14.21 10.45 -1.18
CA LEU A 89 -13.34 11.21 -0.28
C LEU A 89 -12.96 12.55 -0.87
N GLN A 90 -12.75 12.61 -2.19
CA GLN A 90 -12.40 13.83 -2.90
C GLN A 90 -13.52 14.87 -2.82
N THR A 91 -14.75 14.49 -3.13
CA THR A 91 -15.92 15.37 -3.06
C THR A 91 -16.21 15.77 -1.62
N SER A 92 -16.15 14.82 -0.66
CA SER A 92 -16.34 15.15 0.75
C SER A 92 -15.29 16.15 1.26
N SER A 93 -14.03 15.99 0.84
CA SER A 93 -12.95 16.92 1.20
C SER A 93 -13.17 18.30 0.61
N LEU A 94 -13.60 18.39 -0.66
CA LEU A 94 -13.89 19.66 -1.32
C LEU A 94 -15.06 20.39 -0.64
N VAL A 95 -16.15 19.69 -0.35
CA VAL A 95 -17.30 20.26 0.38
C VAL A 95 -16.88 20.79 1.74
N ARG A 96 -16.05 20.06 2.49
CA ARG A 96 -15.54 20.50 3.81
C ARG A 96 -14.63 21.72 3.73
N LEU A 97 -13.86 21.86 2.65
CA LEU A 97 -13.02 23.03 2.43
C LEU A 97 -13.88 24.27 2.13
N LEU A 98 -14.95 24.11 1.34
CA LEU A 98 -15.83 25.22 0.94
C LEU A 98 -16.84 25.61 2.04
N ALA A 99 -17.45 24.63 2.70
CA ALA A 99 -18.54 24.85 3.64
C ALA A 99 -18.10 25.25 5.05
N ASN A 100 -16.81 25.06 5.40
CA ASN A 100 -16.29 25.42 6.72
C ASN A 100 -15.12 26.42 6.59
N PRO A 101 -15.34 27.73 6.82
CA PRO A 101 -14.30 28.76 6.74
C PRO A 101 -13.08 28.48 7.64
N LEU A 102 -13.25 27.74 8.74
CA LEU A 102 -12.14 27.34 9.60
C LEU A 102 -11.16 26.39 8.88
N ASN A 103 -11.62 25.63 7.88
CA ASN A 103 -10.77 24.72 7.10
C ASN A 103 -9.91 25.45 6.06
N TRP A 104 -10.12 26.74 5.80
CA TRP A 104 -9.28 27.51 4.87
C TRP A 104 -7.83 27.63 5.34
N ARG A 105 -7.57 27.52 6.66
CA ARG A 105 -6.21 27.41 7.21
C ARG A 105 -5.46 26.16 6.72
N TYR A 106 -6.18 25.14 6.25
CA TYR A 106 -5.64 23.89 5.72
C TYR A 106 -5.63 23.83 4.19
N PHE A 107 -5.84 24.97 3.51
CA PHE A 107 -5.80 25.02 2.04
C PHE A 107 -4.50 24.42 1.45
N MET A 108 -3.38 24.64 2.15
CA MET A 108 -2.05 24.11 1.82
C MET A 108 -1.72 22.76 2.51
N SER A 109 -2.59 22.24 3.36
CA SER A 109 -2.41 21.03 4.19
C SER A 109 -3.65 20.14 4.11
N ARG A 110 -4.04 19.74 2.89
CA ARG A 110 -5.33 19.07 2.63
C ARG A 110 -5.43 17.67 3.24
N ALA A 111 -4.31 17.10 3.70
CA ALA A 111 -4.31 15.84 4.43
C ALA A 111 -5.21 15.88 5.69
N ASN A 112 -5.28 17.02 6.39
CA ASN A 112 -6.19 17.20 7.54
C ASN A 112 -7.67 17.14 7.12
N ILE A 113 -7.98 17.59 5.91
CA ILE A 113 -9.34 17.55 5.37
C ILE A 113 -9.70 16.13 4.94
N ILE A 114 -8.74 15.39 4.39
CA ILE A 114 -8.90 13.96 4.07
C ILE A 114 -9.13 13.13 5.31
N GLU A 115 -8.42 13.40 6.41
CA GLU A 115 -8.70 12.75 7.70
C GLU A 115 -10.18 12.93 8.08
N GLN A 116 -10.70 14.18 8.04
CA GLN A 116 -12.10 14.45 8.34
C GLN A 116 -13.06 13.73 7.38
N ALA A 117 -12.71 13.64 6.09
CA ALA A 117 -13.50 12.92 5.11
C ALA A 117 -13.53 11.41 5.41
N ILE A 118 -12.38 10.79 5.71
CA ILE A 118 -12.26 9.38 6.09
C ILE A 118 -13.12 9.09 7.33
N ARG A 119 -13.00 9.90 8.39
CA ARG A 119 -13.80 9.73 9.62
C ARG A 119 -15.29 9.85 9.35
N SER A 120 -15.70 10.76 8.48
CA SER A 120 -17.12 11.04 8.25
C SER A 120 -17.79 10.12 7.26
N VAL A 121 -17.21 9.88 6.09
CA VAL A 121 -17.87 9.14 4.99
C VAL A 121 -17.48 7.67 5.00
N TRP A 122 -16.27 7.33 5.46
CA TRP A 122 -15.85 5.94 5.60
C TRP A 122 -16.04 5.41 7.03
N LYS A 123 -16.42 6.27 7.98
CA LYS A 123 -16.69 5.90 9.38
C LYS A 123 -15.51 5.24 10.08
N ILE A 124 -14.28 5.56 9.65
CA ILE A 124 -13.05 5.11 10.30
C ILE A 124 -12.69 6.15 11.35
N ASP A 125 -13.15 5.96 12.58
CA ASP A 125 -12.91 6.86 13.70
C ASP A 125 -12.46 6.07 14.95
N VAL A 126 -11.26 5.51 14.87
CA VAL A 126 -10.67 4.70 15.95
C VAL A 126 -9.26 5.23 16.25
N LEU A 127 -8.88 5.17 17.53
CA LEU A 127 -7.51 5.45 17.95
C LEU A 127 -6.59 4.27 17.61
N MET A 128 -5.38 4.55 17.15
CA MET A 128 -4.41 3.51 16.80
C MET A 128 -4.00 2.66 18.00
N GLY A 129 -4.10 3.18 19.23
CA GLY A 129 -3.88 2.40 20.45
C GLY A 129 -4.91 1.28 20.67
N GLY A 130 -6.07 1.33 20.02
CA GLY A 130 -7.11 0.30 20.09
C GLY A 130 -7.03 -0.78 19.02
N LEU A 131 -6.05 -0.70 18.10
CA LEU A 131 -5.89 -1.70 17.05
C LEU A 131 -5.20 -2.96 17.59
N LYS A 132 -5.67 -4.13 17.16
CA LYS A 132 -4.96 -5.39 17.45
C LYS A 132 -3.57 -5.38 16.82
N HIS A 133 -2.65 -6.12 17.45
CA HIS A 133 -1.25 -6.18 17.02
C HIS A 133 -0.99 -7.10 15.82
N THR A 134 -1.97 -7.92 15.41
CA THR A 134 -1.82 -8.92 14.34
C THR A 134 -2.86 -8.71 13.24
N PRO A 135 -2.44 -8.66 11.95
CA PRO A 135 -1.08 -8.67 11.46
C PRO A 135 -0.34 -7.40 11.88
N VAL A 136 0.98 -7.49 11.89
CA VAL A 136 1.83 -6.33 12.09
C VAL A 136 1.68 -5.43 10.85
N TRP A 137 1.01 -4.29 11.03
CA TRP A 137 0.71 -3.36 9.94
C TRP A 137 1.68 -2.17 9.93
N SER A 138 2.34 -1.95 8.79
CA SER A 138 3.15 -0.78 8.49
C SER A 138 2.42 0.12 7.49
N ILE A 139 1.94 1.28 7.98
CA ILE A 139 1.40 2.35 7.13
C ILE A 139 2.56 3.28 6.77
N ASN A 140 2.91 3.36 5.49
CA ASN A 140 4.12 4.07 5.06
C ASN A 140 3.83 5.51 4.60
N GLY A 141 4.73 6.41 4.95
CA GLY A 141 4.83 7.80 4.53
C GLY A 141 6.27 8.19 4.25
N THR A 142 6.49 9.45 3.90
CA THR A 142 7.82 10.02 3.65
C THR A 142 7.99 11.29 4.47
N THR A 143 9.07 11.38 5.26
CA THR A 143 9.41 12.61 5.99
C THR A 143 10.09 13.59 5.04
N GLY A 144 9.54 14.80 4.88
CA GLY A 144 10.06 15.82 3.97
C GLY A 144 11.43 16.36 4.40
N GLU A 145 11.65 16.50 5.70
CA GLU A 145 12.87 17.09 6.27
C GLU A 145 14.09 16.18 6.13
N THR A 146 13.88 14.87 6.26
CA THR A 146 14.95 13.87 6.29
C THR A 146 15.03 13.04 5.01
N GLY A 147 13.99 13.07 4.16
CA GLY A 147 13.92 12.30 2.91
C GLY A 147 13.83 10.78 3.11
N VAL A 148 13.51 10.32 4.33
CA VAL A 148 13.46 8.89 4.66
C VAL A 148 12.03 8.41 4.88
N ARG A 149 11.89 7.07 4.91
CA ARG A 149 10.61 6.41 5.17
C ARG A 149 10.11 6.71 6.58
N PHE A 150 9.00 7.42 6.64
CA PHE A 150 8.17 7.53 7.84
C PHE A 150 7.22 6.33 7.90
N ARG A 151 6.94 5.81 9.09
CA ARG A 151 5.99 4.71 9.24
C ARG A 151 5.17 4.82 10.50
N PHE A 152 3.94 4.35 10.44
CA PHE A 152 3.15 3.96 11.60
C PHE A 152 3.17 2.43 11.69
N LYS A 153 3.73 1.88 12.78
CA LYS A 153 3.88 0.43 13.02
C LYS A 153 3.86 0.17 14.52
N GLY A 154 3.09 -0.84 14.97
CA GLY A 154 3.20 -1.40 16.31
C GLY A 154 3.04 -0.37 17.44
N GLY A 155 2.02 0.50 17.34
CA GLY A 155 1.77 1.54 18.35
C GLY A 155 2.76 2.72 18.33
N ARG A 156 3.63 2.81 17.32
CA ARG A 156 4.60 3.89 17.16
C ARG A 156 4.55 4.52 15.78
N MET A 157 5.02 5.77 15.68
CA MET A 157 5.29 6.47 14.44
C MET A 157 6.71 7.01 14.43
N GLY A 158 7.28 7.20 13.25
CA GLY A 158 8.57 7.86 13.11
C GLY A 158 9.44 7.27 12.00
N ASP A 159 10.70 7.67 12.04
CA ASP A 159 11.75 7.22 11.15
C ASP A 159 13.08 7.12 11.90
N TYR A 160 14.10 6.51 11.31
CA TYR A 160 15.36 6.25 12.03
C TYR A 160 16.19 7.51 12.30
N GLN A 161 15.94 8.62 11.59
CA GLN A 161 16.62 9.90 11.79
C GLN A 161 15.90 10.77 12.81
N SER A 162 14.57 10.85 12.75
CA SER A 162 13.73 11.62 13.67
C SER A 162 13.48 10.88 14.99
N GLY A 163 13.72 9.57 15.04
CA GLY A 163 13.31 8.73 16.16
C GLY A 163 11.85 8.32 16.07
N TYR A 164 11.32 7.80 17.17
CA TYR A 164 9.99 7.20 17.21
C TYR A 164 9.18 7.68 18.42
N ALA A 165 7.91 8.03 18.17
CA ALA A 165 6.94 8.44 19.18
C ALA A 165 5.74 7.48 19.24
N SER A 166 5.00 7.48 20.34
CA SER A 166 3.76 6.69 20.47
C SER A 166 2.63 7.26 19.61
N VAL A 167 1.79 6.38 19.05
CA VAL A 167 0.57 6.77 18.30
C VAL A 167 -0.71 6.50 19.07
N ALA A 168 -0.64 6.17 20.37
CA ALA A 168 -1.79 5.71 21.15
C ALA A 168 -3.01 6.65 21.07
N HIS A 169 -2.76 7.97 21.00
CA HIS A 169 -3.80 9.01 20.92
C HIS A 169 -4.09 9.51 19.50
N LEU A 170 -3.39 8.98 18.49
CA LEU A 170 -3.64 9.36 17.10
C LEU A 170 -4.76 8.52 16.50
N ASN A 171 -5.56 9.18 15.65
CA ASN A 171 -6.61 8.50 14.91
C ASN A 171 -6.00 7.70 13.77
N LEU A 172 -6.54 6.51 13.48
CA LEU A 172 -6.16 5.73 12.32
C LEU A 172 -6.35 6.55 11.03
N ALA A 173 -7.42 7.34 10.93
CA ALA A 173 -7.66 8.21 9.79
C ALA A 173 -6.51 9.19 9.52
N SER A 174 -5.81 9.66 10.55
CA SER A 174 -4.65 10.55 10.39
C SER A 174 -3.49 9.81 9.72
N ALA A 175 -3.18 8.58 10.16
CA ALA A 175 -2.14 7.75 9.53
C ALA A 175 -2.48 7.39 8.08
N LEU A 176 -3.75 7.08 7.80
CA LEU A 176 -4.26 6.84 6.45
C LEU A 176 -4.13 8.09 5.57
N ALA A 177 -4.49 9.27 6.09
CA ALA A 177 -4.38 10.53 5.39
C ALA A 177 -2.92 10.91 5.08
N VAL A 178 -1.98 10.68 6.01
CA VAL A 178 -0.53 10.83 5.76
C VAL A 178 -0.10 9.93 4.60
N SER A 179 -0.47 8.65 4.65
CA SER A 179 -0.05 7.70 3.62
C SER A 179 -0.59 8.04 2.24
N ALA A 180 -1.72 8.75 2.17
CA ALA A 180 -2.34 9.21 0.93
C ALA A 180 -1.96 10.65 0.52
N ALA A 181 -1.08 11.34 1.26
CA ALA A 181 -0.76 12.76 1.09
C ALA A 181 0.15 13.04 -0.13
N PHE A 182 -0.29 12.68 -1.34
CA PHE A 182 0.54 12.77 -2.54
C PHE A 182 0.83 14.24 -2.91
N PRO A 183 2.11 14.60 -3.20
CA PRO A 183 2.48 15.95 -3.60
C PRO A 183 1.70 16.45 -4.81
N GLY A 184 1.23 17.70 -4.74
CA GLY A 184 0.47 18.35 -5.82
C GLY A 184 -1.03 18.01 -5.87
N LEU A 185 -1.48 16.91 -5.27
CA LEU A 185 -2.91 16.60 -5.13
C LEU A 185 -3.46 17.09 -3.78
N ILE A 186 -2.75 16.73 -2.70
CA ILE A 186 -3.24 16.85 -1.32
C ILE A 186 -2.30 17.76 -0.50
N GLY A 187 -0.99 17.62 -0.70
CA GLY A 187 0.01 18.30 0.11
C GLY A 187 0.25 17.60 1.46
N PRO A 188 1.33 17.96 2.17
CA PRO A 188 1.78 17.22 3.33
C PRO A 188 0.85 17.39 4.53
N LEU A 189 0.91 16.42 5.45
CA LEU A 189 0.42 16.60 6.81
C LEU A 189 1.59 17.05 7.69
N ALA A 190 1.43 18.19 8.38
CA ALA A 190 2.46 18.69 9.26
C ALA A 190 2.18 18.32 10.73
N ILE A 191 3.05 17.50 11.33
CA ILE A 191 3.03 17.26 12.78
C ILE A 191 4.02 18.18 13.48
N ARG A 192 3.71 18.60 14.71
CA ARG A 192 4.65 19.33 15.57
C ARG A 192 5.31 18.31 16.50
N PRO A 193 6.62 18.06 16.40
CA PRO A 193 7.27 17.04 17.22
C PRO A 193 7.11 17.25 18.73
N ARG A 194 7.08 18.50 19.19
CA ARG A 194 6.84 18.88 20.60
C ARG A 194 5.50 18.38 21.19
N ASP A 195 4.54 18.02 20.35
CA ASP A 195 3.25 17.48 20.80
C ASP A 195 3.38 15.98 21.20
N PHE A 196 4.57 15.37 21.01
CA PHE A 196 4.85 13.97 21.28
C PHE A 196 6.15 13.77 22.04
N ARG A 197 6.24 12.65 22.76
CA ARG A 197 7.48 12.17 23.37
C ARG A 197 8.23 11.27 22.38
N TRP A 198 9.35 11.77 21.86
CA TRP A 198 10.20 11.05 20.91
C TRP A 198 11.33 10.31 21.62
N MET A 199 11.60 9.10 21.15
CA MET A 199 12.65 8.22 21.65
C MET A 199 13.51 7.77 20.47
N LYS A 200 14.83 7.78 20.61
CA LYS A 200 15.77 7.41 19.53
C LYS A 200 16.92 6.58 20.09
N ARG A 201 17.41 5.63 19.29
CA ARG A 201 18.67 4.93 19.56
C ARG A 201 19.82 5.77 19.00
N GLU A 202 20.94 5.77 19.71
CA GLU A 202 22.16 6.46 19.29
C GLU A 202 22.72 5.90 17.97
N HIS A 203 22.71 4.58 17.85
CA HIS A 203 23.02 3.81 16.64
C HIS A 203 22.11 2.57 16.59
N TRP A 204 21.93 2.00 15.39
CA TRP A 204 21.05 0.85 15.17
C TRP A 204 21.36 -0.33 16.09
N ASP A 205 22.65 -0.60 16.30
CA ASP A 205 23.18 -1.70 17.12
C ASP A 205 23.40 -1.33 18.60
N SER A 206 22.90 -0.15 19.05
CA SER A 206 23.04 0.24 20.45
C SER A 206 22.31 -0.73 21.38
N LYS A 207 23.02 -1.21 22.41
CA LYS A 207 22.44 -2.03 23.49
C LYS A 207 21.78 -1.19 24.58
N ASP A 208 22.03 0.13 24.61
CA ASP A 208 21.58 1.04 25.66
C ASP A 208 20.11 1.46 25.55
N GLY A 209 19.32 0.73 24.74
CA GLY A 209 17.92 1.04 24.51
C GLY A 209 17.71 2.38 23.79
N GLU A 210 16.48 2.87 23.84
CA GLU A 210 16.11 4.17 23.28
C GLU A 210 16.13 5.25 24.36
N LYS A 211 16.70 6.41 24.05
CA LYS A 211 16.77 7.57 24.94
C LYS A 211 15.81 8.67 24.45
N PRO A 212 15.29 9.55 25.33
CA PRO A 212 14.54 10.73 24.90
C PRO A 212 15.33 11.52 23.86
N TYR A 213 14.65 11.95 22.80
CA TYR A 213 15.28 12.66 21.70
C TYR A 213 14.46 13.88 21.33
N GLU A 214 15.12 15.03 21.21
CA GLU A 214 14.50 16.23 20.68
C GLU A 214 14.69 16.25 19.17
N VAL A 215 13.57 16.18 18.45
CA VAL A 215 13.57 16.32 16.99
C VAL A 215 13.97 17.77 16.66
N PRO A 216 15.01 17.98 15.83
CA PRO A 216 15.58 19.32 15.60
C PRO A 216 14.67 20.24 14.77
N HIS A 217 13.58 19.70 14.20
CA HIS A 217 12.64 20.43 13.36
C HIS A 217 11.39 20.82 14.15
N GLU A 218 10.95 22.08 14.03
CA GLU A 218 9.70 22.54 14.65
C GLU A 218 8.45 21.83 14.12
N ARG A 219 8.51 21.39 12.86
CA ARG A 219 7.46 20.67 12.15
C ARG A 219 8.07 19.57 11.31
N LEU A 220 7.40 18.42 11.23
CA LEU A 220 7.70 17.39 10.25
C LEU A 220 6.59 17.36 9.20
N HIS A 221 6.94 17.54 7.93
CA HIS A 221 6.03 17.46 6.79
C HIS A 221 6.00 16.04 6.26
N LEU A 222 4.89 15.36 6.51
CA LEU A 222 4.70 13.97 6.11
C LEU A 222 3.96 13.91 4.78
N TYR A 223 4.59 13.26 3.81
CA TYR A 223 4.04 13.02 2.49
C TYR A 223 3.66 11.54 2.30
N ASP A 224 2.97 11.27 1.19
CA ASP A 224 2.68 9.91 0.71
C ASP A 224 3.95 9.03 0.69
N GLY A 225 3.78 7.76 1.09
CA GLY A 225 4.88 6.79 1.11
C GLY A 225 5.41 6.46 -0.27
N GLY A 226 4.64 6.73 -1.33
CA GLY A 226 5.00 6.48 -2.71
C GLY A 226 6.18 7.30 -3.23
N ILE A 227 6.52 8.41 -2.56
CA ILE A 227 7.74 9.17 -2.86
C ILE A 227 8.98 8.33 -2.54
N TYR A 228 8.97 7.63 -1.40
CA TYR A 228 10.08 6.79 -0.95
C TYR A 228 10.04 5.40 -1.58
N ASP A 229 8.89 4.71 -1.47
CA ASP A 229 8.66 3.35 -1.95
C ASP A 229 7.16 3.11 -2.23
N ASN A 230 6.73 3.28 -3.48
CA ASN A 230 5.33 3.05 -3.85
C ASN A 230 4.88 1.58 -3.75
N LEU A 231 5.80 0.61 -3.76
CA LEU A 231 5.42 -0.80 -3.61
C LEU A 231 5.11 -1.15 -2.15
N GLY A 232 5.62 -0.36 -1.20
CA GLY A 232 5.56 -0.68 0.22
C GLY A 232 6.34 -1.95 0.56
N ILE A 233 7.38 -2.29 -0.20
CA ILE A 233 8.13 -3.53 -0.02
C ILE A 233 9.24 -3.38 1.03
N GLU A 234 9.76 -2.17 1.24
CA GLU A 234 10.87 -1.86 2.14
C GLU A 234 10.73 -2.43 3.58
N PRO A 235 9.54 -2.50 4.21
CA PRO A 235 9.46 -3.05 5.57
C PRO A 235 9.70 -4.56 5.62
N LEU A 236 9.50 -5.26 4.50
CA LEU A 236 9.43 -6.71 4.41
C LEU A 236 10.61 -7.30 3.61
N PHE A 237 11.21 -6.52 2.71
CA PHE A 237 12.28 -6.95 1.81
C PHE A 237 13.47 -6.00 1.86
N ASP A 238 14.67 -6.55 1.92
CA ASP A 238 15.91 -5.81 1.76
C ASP A 238 16.28 -5.79 0.27
N VAL A 239 16.09 -4.63 -0.37
CA VAL A 239 16.33 -4.46 -1.80
C VAL A 239 17.81 -4.64 -2.17
N GLY A 240 18.73 -4.23 -1.28
CA GLY A 240 20.17 -4.32 -1.51
C GLY A 240 20.68 -5.75 -1.42
N ARG A 241 20.21 -6.51 -0.41
CA ARG A 241 20.56 -7.91 -0.21
C ARG A 241 19.73 -8.88 -1.05
N GLN A 242 18.61 -8.41 -1.62
CA GLN A 242 17.61 -9.22 -2.31
C GLN A 242 17.10 -10.38 -1.44
N GLN A 243 16.71 -10.08 -0.20
CA GLN A 243 16.27 -11.07 0.79
C GLN A 243 15.09 -10.55 1.61
N LEU A 244 14.23 -11.46 2.08
CA LEU A 244 13.22 -11.13 3.07
C LEU A 244 13.90 -10.67 4.38
N LYS A 245 13.39 -9.60 4.99
CA LYS A 245 13.94 -9.08 6.23
C LYS A 245 13.64 -10.04 7.37
N LYS A 246 14.71 -10.41 8.11
CA LYS A 246 14.62 -11.25 9.31
C LYS A 246 14.48 -10.35 10.54
N ASN A 247 13.35 -10.43 11.22
CA ASN A 247 13.05 -9.67 12.44
C ASN A 247 12.75 -10.62 13.61
N GLY A 248 13.58 -11.64 13.82
CA GLY A 248 13.34 -12.69 14.82
C GLY A 248 12.02 -13.42 14.55
N ASP A 249 11.17 -13.56 15.57
CA ASP A 249 9.89 -14.25 15.49
C ASP A 249 8.85 -13.58 14.58
N GLU A 250 9.06 -12.30 14.22
CA GLU A 250 8.23 -11.55 13.26
C GLU A 250 8.65 -11.79 11.80
N SER A 251 9.56 -12.72 11.51
CA SER A 251 10.02 -12.93 10.13
C SER A 251 8.94 -13.61 9.25
N ILE A 252 8.72 -13.06 8.06
CA ILE A 252 7.93 -13.71 7.01
C ILE A 252 8.80 -14.70 6.23
N ASN A 253 8.19 -15.75 5.68
CA ASN A 253 8.84 -16.69 4.75
C ASN A 253 8.25 -16.63 3.34
N ARG A 254 7.09 -15.97 3.16
CA ARG A 254 6.48 -15.72 1.85
C ARG A 254 6.04 -14.27 1.73
N LEU A 255 6.28 -13.63 0.58
CA LEU A 255 5.91 -12.23 0.33
C LEU A 255 5.09 -12.08 -0.95
N ILE A 256 3.89 -11.51 -0.85
CA ILE A 256 3.10 -11.09 -2.00
C ILE A 256 3.19 -9.57 -2.15
N VAL A 257 3.68 -9.12 -3.30
CA VAL A 257 3.73 -7.70 -3.66
C VAL A 257 2.63 -7.44 -4.68
N SER A 258 1.59 -6.71 -4.26
CA SER A 258 0.50 -6.27 -5.11
C SER A 258 0.75 -4.84 -5.57
N ASP A 259 1.04 -4.69 -6.86
CA ASP A 259 1.40 -3.44 -7.50
C ASP A 259 0.29 -2.94 -8.43
N ALA A 260 -0.48 -1.99 -7.91
CA ALA A 260 -1.52 -1.25 -8.60
C ALA A 260 -1.10 0.19 -8.96
N GLY A 261 0.21 0.44 -9.01
CA GLY A 261 0.79 1.70 -9.45
C GLY A 261 0.38 2.04 -10.89
N ALA A 262 0.30 3.34 -11.19
CA ALA A 262 -0.08 3.77 -12.54
C ALA A 262 0.98 3.34 -13.55
N ALA A 263 0.55 2.86 -14.72
CA ALA A 263 1.49 2.58 -15.80
C ALA A 263 2.21 3.87 -16.21
N PHE A 264 3.54 3.81 -16.32
CA PHE A 264 4.34 4.95 -16.77
C PHE A 264 4.19 5.13 -18.29
N PRO A 265 3.55 6.20 -18.78
CA PRO A 265 3.27 6.33 -20.20
C PRO A 265 4.53 6.79 -20.96
N ARG A 266 4.79 6.18 -22.12
CA ARG A 266 5.81 6.64 -23.08
C ARG A 266 5.26 7.81 -23.87
N LYS A 267 5.54 9.03 -23.41
CA LYS A 267 5.09 10.31 -24.01
C LYS A 267 6.28 11.24 -24.25
N GLN A 268 6.14 12.14 -25.21
CA GLN A 268 7.10 13.22 -25.46
C GLN A 268 7.23 14.12 -24.21
N ILE A 269 8.44 14.63 -23.97
CA ILE A 269 8.68 15.55 -22.86
C ILE A 269 8.03 16.91 -23.16
N PRO A 270 7.33 17.54 -22.19
CA PRO A 270 6.79 18.88 -22.38
C PRO A 270 7.88 19.93 -22.69
N HIS A 271 7.48 21.04 -23.32
CA HIS A 271 8.35 22.18 -23.60
C HIS A 271 9.07 22.69 -22.32
N PRO A 272 10.31 23.21 -22.39
CA PRO A 272 11.07 23.68 -21.22
C PRO A 272 10.33 24.64 -20.29
N LEU A 273 9.51 25.54 -20.84
CA LEU A 273 8.72 26.53 -20.09
C LEU A 273 7.40 25.96 -19.51
N ASN A 274 7.06 24.71 -19.80
CA ASN A 274 5.81 24.11 -19.32
C ASN A 274 6.01 23.56 -17.90
N PRO A 275 5.23 23.99 -16.88
CA PRO A 275 5.37 23.51 -15.50
C PRO A 275 5.14 22.00 -15.35
N HIS A 276 4.38 21.37 -16.26
CA HIS A 276 4.22 19.91 -16.29
C HIS A 276 5.51 19.15 -16.64
N ARG A 277 6.54 19.84 -17.14
CA ARG A 277 7.87 19.25 -17.35
C ARG A 277 8.49 18.79 -16.03
N PHE A 278 8.41 19.60 -14.97
CA PHE A 278 8.93 19.20 -13.66
C PHE A 278 8.20 17.98 -13.12
N ARG A 279 6.87 17.93 -13.27
CA ARG A 279 6.07 16.75 -12.94
C ARG A 279 6.54 15.53 -13.73
N ARG A 280 6.76 15.66 -15.05
CA ARG A 280 7.26 14.55 -15.88
C ARG A 280 8.64 14.06 -15.42
N ILE A 281 9.53 14.96 -15.02
CA ILE A 281 10.87 14.59 -14.50
C ILE A 281 10.73 13.85 -13.16
N ALA A 282 9.88 14.33 -12.25
CA ALA A 282 9.58 13.65 -11.00
C ALA A 282 8.97 12.26 -11.24
N ASP A 283 8.02 12.14 -12.17
CA ASP A 283 7.41 10.86 -12.56
C ASP A 283 8.46 9.87 -13.08
N ILE A 284 9.45 10.34 -13.86
CA ILE A 284 10.57 9.50 -14.34
C ILE A 284 11.37 8.98 -13.15
N ALA A 285 11.77 9.87 -12.22
CA ALA A 285 12.55 9.49 -11.06
C ALA A 285 11.80 8.47 -10.19
N LEU A 286 10.52 8.69 -9.92
CA LEU A 286 9.66 7.77 -9.17
C LEU A 286 9.49 6.42 -9.87
N GLU A 287 9.36 6.40 -11.20
CA GLU A 287 9.29 5.13 -11.94
C GLU A 287 10.62 4.38 -11.89
N GLN A 288 11.77 5.08 -11.92
CA GLN A 288 13.07 4.40 -11.79
C GLN A 288 13.26 3.80 -10.39
N THR A 289 12.83 4.47 -9.33
CA THR A 289 12.91 3.92 -7.96
C THR A 289 12.00 2.70 -7.79
N ARG A 290 10.81 2.70 -8.41
CA ARG A 290 9.94 1.51 -8.46
C ARG A 290 10.56 0.39 -9.30
N ALA A 291 11.03 0.68 -10.50
CA ALA A 291 11.59 -0.32 -11.42
C ALA A 291 12.83 -1.02 -10.84
N LEU A 292 13.68 -0.31 -10.11
CA LEU A 292 14.81 -0.91 -9.39
C LEU A 292 14.32 -1.97 -8.38
N ARG A 293 13.32 -1.63 -7.55
CA ARG A 293 12.76 -2.56 -6.56
C ARG A 293 12.10 -3.77 -7.21
N VAL A 294 11.35 -3.57 -8.30
CA VAL A 294 10.74 -4.66 -9.07
C VAL A 294 11.81 -5.61 -9.60
N ARG A 295 12.90 -5.10 -10.19
CA ARG A 295 14.01 -5.94 -10.68
C ARG A 295 14.67 -6.74 -9.54
N CYS A 296 14.96 -6.09 -8.42
CA CYS A 296 15.54 -6.75 -7.25
C CYS A 296 14.62 -7.85 -6.71
N PHE A 297 13.30 -7.60 -6.64
CA PHE A 297 12.35 -8.60 -6.18
C PHE A 297 12.15 -9.74 -7.20
N ALA A 298 12.12 -9.43 -8.49
CA ALA A 298 12.06 -10.45 -9.54
C ALA A 298 13.28 -11.39 -9.51
N ASN A 299 14.49 -10.84 -9.32
CA ASN A 299 15.70 -11.65 -9.14
C ASN A 299 15.61 -12.55 -7.90
N PHE A 300 15.09 -12.03 -6.79
CA PHE A 300 14.83 -12.83 -5.59
C PHE A 300 13.86 -13.98 -5.87
N LEU A 301 12.74 -13.74 -6.57
CA LEU A 301 11.77 -14.78 -6.90
C LEU A 301 12.35 -15.86 -7.82
N GLN A 302 13.20 -15.47 -8.79
CA GLN A 302 13.90 -16.43 -9.65
C GLN A 302 14.86 -17.34 -8.87
N ALA A 303 15.51 -16.80 -7.84
CA ALA A 303 16.43 -17.55 -6.99
C ALA A 303 15.74 -18.35 -5.87
N ASN A 304 14.49 -18.02 -5.52
CA ASN A 304 13.76 -18.57 -4.38
C ASN A 304 12.34 -18.97 -4.78
N ALA A 305 12.21 -20.13 -5.43
CA ALA A 305 10.92 -20.66 -5.86
C ALA A 305 9.95 -20.79 -4.68
N GLY A 306 8.72 -20.31 -4.85
CA GLY A 306 7.68 -20.35 -3.81
C GLY A 306 7.75 -19.25 -2.73
N ALA A 307 8.86 -18.50 -2.66
CA ALA A 307 9.08 -17.49 -1.62
C ALA A 307 8.24 -16.20 -1.79
N GLY A 308 7.49 -16.06 -2.89
CA GLY A 308 6.62 -14.91 -3.08
C GLY A 308 5.93 -14.83 -4.42
N LEU A 309 5.16 -13.76 -4.61
CA LEU A 309 4.48 -13.41 -5.87
C LEU A 309 4.57 -11.91 -6.12
N TYR A 310 4.74 -11.52 -7.38
CA TYR A 310 4.64 -10.13 -7.83
C TYR A 310 3.42 -9.98 -8.74
N LEU A 311 2.42 -9.24 -8.29
CA LEU A 311 1.12 -9.10 -8.93
C LEU A 311 0.96 -7.67 -9.45
N ARG A 312 1.04 -7.46 -10.77
CA ARG A 312 1.00 -6.12 -11.35
C ARG A 312 -0.28 -5.82 -12.12
N ILE A 313 -0.87 -4.66 -11.86
CA ILE A 313 -2.00 -4.15 -12.65
C ILE A 313 -1.59 -3.99 -14.13
N GLY A 314 -2.48 -4.39 -15.04
CA GLY A 314 -2.21 -4.39 -16.48
C GLY A 314 -1.41 -5.58 -17.01
N ASP A 315 -0.97 -6.52 -16.16
CA ASP A 315 -0.42 -7.78 -16.65
C ASP A 315 -1.52 -8.61 -17.29
N ASP A 316 -1.24 -9.12 -18.49
CA ASP A 316 -2.16 -9.93 -19.27
C ASP A 316 -1.84 -11.42 -19.05
N ALA A 317 -2.85 -12.19 -18.62
CA ALA A 317 -2.68 -13.58 -18.24
C ALA A 317 -2.19 -14.43 -19.41
N GLU A 318 -2.82 -14.34 -20.57
CA GLU A 318 -2.45 -15.10 -21.78
C GLU A 318 -1.00 -14.80 -22.19
N THR A 319 -0.62 -13.52 -22.30
CA THR A 319 0.75 -13.10 -22.62
C THR A 319 1.78 -13.60 -21.59
N ALA A 320 1.40 -13.66 -20.31
CA ALA A 320 2.29 -14.14 -19.25
C ALA A 320 2.45 -15.67 -19.28
N LEU A 321 1.35 -16.39 -19.47
CA LEU A 321 1.30 -17.86 -19.48
C LEU A 321 1.95 -18.45 -20.73
N GLU A 322 1.84 -17.81 -21.89
CA GLU A 322 2.42 -18.28 -23.15
C GLU A 322 3.95 -18.46 -23.07
N LYS A 323 4.63 -17.65 -22.24
CA LYS A 323 6.07 -17.77 -21.96
C LYS A 323 6.44 -19.09 -21.28
N TRP A 324 5.47 -19.75 -20.67
CA TRP A 324 5.63 -20.96 -19.87
C TRP A 324 4.75 -22.10 -20.38
N LYS A 325 4.24 -22.04 -21.62
CA LYS A 325 3.29 -23.01 -22.20
C LYS A 325 3.74 -24.47 -22.14
N GLU A 326 5.05 -24.72 -22.07
CA GLU A 326 5.63 -26.05 -21.91
C GLU A 326 5.36 -26.66 -20.53
N ARG A 327 4.93 -25.86 -19.54
CA ARG A 327 4.49 -26.32 -18.23
C ARG A 327 3.04 -26.75 -18.28
N THR A 328 2.73 -27.91 -17.71
CA THR A 328 1.37 -28.44 -17.62
C THR A 328 0.40 -27.47 -16.94
N SER A 329 0.84 -26.81 -15.85
CA SER A 329 0.03 -25.79 -15.17
C SER A 329 -0.31 -24.61 -16.07
N ALA A 330 0.64 -24.14 -16.89
CA ALA A 330 0.41 -23.05 -17.84
C ALA A 330 -0.55 -23.46 -18.96
N ALA A 331 -0.40 -24.68 -19.51
CA ALA A 331 -1.29 -25.20 -20.55
C ALA A 331 -2.75 -25.27 -20.07
N LEU A 332 -2.99 -25.78 -18.85
CA LEU A 332 -4.32 -25.80 -18.25
C LEU A 332 -4.87 -24.38 -18.00
N LEU A 333 -4.00 -23.46 -17.54
CA LEU A 333 -4.40 -22.07 -17.33
C LEU A 333 -4.77 -21.36 -18.64
N LEU A 334 -4.14 -21.71 -19.77
CA LEU A 334 -4.48 -21.15 -21.10
C LEU A 334 -5.86 -21.59 -21.61
N GLU A 335 -6.45 -22.66 -21.07
CA GLU A 335 -7.83 -23.06 -21.39
C GLU A 335 -8.89 -22.18 -20.70
N HIS A 336 -8.51 -21.44 -19.65
CA HIS A 336 -9.41 -20.54 -18.94
C HIS A 336 -9.63 -19.23 -19.71
N LYS A 337 -10.86 -18.70 -19.61
CA LYS A 337 -11.21 -17.40 -20.19
C LYS A 337 -10.84 -16.25 -19.25
N TRP A 338 -9.69 -15.64 -19.49
CA TRP A 338 -9.20 -14.47 -18.75
C TRP A 338 -9.80 -13.15 -19.26
N LEU A 339 -9.60 -12.07 -18.50
CA LEU A 339 -9.76 -10.71 -19.01
C LEU A 339 -8.82 -10.49 -20.18
N SER A 340 -9.36 -9.98 -21.29
CA SER A 340 -8.55 -9.67 -22.46
C SER A 340 -7.58 -8.52 -22.17
N LYS A 341 -6.50 -8.47 -22.96
CA LYS A 341 -5.51 -7.38 -22.95
C LYS A 341 -6.12 -5.97 -23.02
N GLU A 342 -7.24 -5.81 -23.71
CA GLU A 342 -7.96 -4.53 -23.78
C GLU A 342 -8.49 -4.14 -22.38
N PHE A 343 -9.13 -5.07 -21.68
CA PHE A 343 -9.67 -4.83 -20.35
C PHE A 343 -8.58 -4.66 -19.29
N THR A 344 -7.49 -5.44 -19.34
CA THR A 344 -6.36 -5.26 -18.41
C THR A 344 -5.67 -3.91 -18.63
N THR A 345 -5.53 -3.46 -19.89
CA THR A 345 -5.01 -2.13 -20.24
C THR A 345 -5.94 -1.01 -19.76
N ARG A 346 -7.26 -1.18 -19.94
CA ARG A 346 -8.28 -0.25 -19.43
C ARG A 346 -8.21 -0.15 -17.91
N ALA A 347 -8.11 -1.27 -17.20
CA ALA A 347 -7.95 -1.32 -15.74
C ALA A 347 -6.71 -0.53 -15.27
N ALA A 348 -5.55 -0.75 -15.90
CA ALA A 348 -4.32 -0.02 -15.58
C ALA A 348 -4.40 1.49 -15.85
N SER A 349 -5.21 1.88 -16.85
CA SER A 349 -5.39 3.27 -17.30
C SER A 349 -6.38 4.07 -16.47
N VAL A 350 -7.15 3.45 -15.56
CA VAL A 350 -8.05 4.16 -14.64
C VAL A 350 -7.23 5.22 -13.88
N PRO A 351 -7.68 6.49 -13.81
CA PRO A 351 -6.89 7.54 -13.17
C PRO A 351 -6.72 7.32 -11.66
N THR A 352 -5.58 7.74 -11.13
CA THR A 352 -5.38 7.82 -9.67
C THR A 352 -6.22 8.96 -9.12
N THR A 353 -7.24 8.64 -8.33
CA THR A 353 -8.17 9.60 -7.71
C THR A 353 -8.59 9.10 -6.32
N LEU A 354 -9.21 9.98 -5.54
CA LEU A 354 -9.93 9.66 -4.29
C LEU A 354 -11.45 9.85 -4.43
N ASP A 355 -11.93 9.97 -5.66
CA ASP A 355 -13.35 9.99 -5.98
C ASP A 355 -13.96 8.58 -5.93
N ARG A 356 -15.29 8.48 -5.90
CA ARG A 356 -15.98 7.19 -5.99
C ARG A 356 -15.71 6.53 -7.34
N LEU A 357 -15.73 5.20 -7.36
CA LEU A 357 -15.67 4.41 -8.59
C LEU A 357 -17.08 4.13 -9.11
N ASP A 358 -17.25 4.09 -10.43
CA ASP A 358 -18.41 3.41 -10.99
C ASP A 358 -18.33 1.92 -10.66
N GLU A 359 -19.48 1.30 -10.40
CA GLU A 359 -19.56 -0.13 -10.06
C GLU A 359 -18.86 -1.03 -11.09
N THR A 360 -19.09 -0.76 -12.37
CA THR A 360 -18.46 -1.53 -13.46
C THR A 360 -16.94 -1.37 -13.51
N VAL A 361 -16.42 -0.21 -13.07
CA VAL A 361 -14.98 0.05 -12.99
C VAL A 361 -14.39 -0.66 -11.78
N PHE A 362 -15.08 -0.64 -10.63
CA PHE A 362 -14.69 -1.43 -9.47
C PHE A 362 -14.62 -2.92 -9.82
N ASP A 363 -15.69 -3.47 -10.43
CA ASP A 363 -15.78 -4.88 -10.77
C ASP A 363 -14.68 -5.30 -11.76
N LEU A 364 -14.36 -4.45 -12.74
CA LEU A 364 -13.22 -4.66 -13.64
C LEU A 364 -11.89 -4.71 -12.88
N LEU A 365 -11.63 -3.76 -11.98
CA LEU A 365 -10.38 -3.69 -11.23
C LEU A 365 -10.23 -4.86 -10.25
N ALA A 366 -11.31 -5.20 -9.53
CA ALA A 366 -11.34 -6.32 -8.61
C ALA A 366 -11.18 -7.64 -9.36
N ARG A 367 -11.87 -7.84 -10.49
CA ARG A 367 -11.66 -9.02 -11.32
C ARG A 367 -10.22 -9.10 -11.84
N HIS A 368 -9.65 -7.97 -12.27
CA HIS A 368 -8.26 -7.92 -12.73
C HIS A 368 -7.26 -8.29 -11.62
N GLY A 369 -7.46 -7.79 -10.39
CA GLY A 369 -6.67 -8.18 -9.22
C GLY A 369 -6.79 -9.65 -8.88
N TYR A 370 -8.02 -10.17 -8.90
CA TYR A 370 -8.31 -11.58 -8.66
C TYR A 370 -7.61 -12.48 -9.67
N GLU A 371 -7.81 -12.24 -10.97
CA GLU A 371 -7.22 -13.06 -12.02
C GLU A 371 -5.69 -12.97 -12.01
N THR A 372 -5.13 -11.78 -11.75
CA THR A 372 -3.67 -11.59 -11.60
C THR A 372 -3.10 -12.42 -10.46
N ALA A 373 -3.77 -12.45 -9.31
CA ALA A 373 -3.36 -13.29 -8.20
C ALA A 373 -3.48 -14.79 -8.55
N ARG A 374 -4.56 -15.15 -9.24
CA ARG A 374 -4.88 -16.52 -9.61
C ARG A 374 -3.87 -17.16 -10.55
N TRP A 375 -3.73 -16.65 -11.77
CA TRP A 375 -2.83 -17.27 -12.75
C TRP A 375 -1.39 -17.28 -12.27
N ASN A 376 -0.98 -16.25 -11.51
CA ASN A 376 0.39 -16.14 -11.01
C ASN A 376 0.66 -17.13 -9.88
N SER A 377 -0.32 -17.39 -9.00
CA SER A 377 -0.17 -18.42 -7.96
C SER A 377 -0.24 -19.83 -8.54
N GLU A 378 -1.18 -20.11 -9.44
CA GLU A 378 -1.43 -21.45 -9.99
C GLU A 378 -0.35 -21.90 -10.99
N LEU A 379 0.33 -20.96 -11.66
CA LEU A 379 1.42 -21.27 -12.60
C LEU A 379 2.57 -22.07 -11.96
N TRP A 380 2.84 -21.84 -10.67
CA TRP A 380 3.96 -22.47 -9.96
C TRP A 380 3.58 -23.72 -9.16
N ASN A 381 2.29 -24.05 -9.10
CA ASN A 381 1.78 -25.23 -8.41
C ASN A 381 1.92 -26.51 -9.23
#